data_AF-A0A4Q3AAA8-F1
#
_entry.id   AF-A0A4Q3AAA8-F1
#
_cell.length_a   1.000
_cell.length_b   1.000
_cell.length_c   1.000
_cell.angle_alpha   90.00
_cell.angle_beta   90.00
_cell.angle_gamma   90.00
#
_symmetry.space_group_name_H-M   'P 1'
#
loop_
_entity.id
_entity.type
_entity.pdbx_description
1 polymer ?
#
loop_
_entity_poly.entity_id
_entity_poly.type
_entity_poly.pdbx_seq_one_letter_code
_entity_poly.pdbx_strand_id
1 'polypeptide(L)'
;KAPFDKIKVDQSFVRGAAVPGSRNAAIVRAIVTLAESLGMETTAEGAETPEELALIRSLGCSHIQGYIFGKPMSSDEARARVAGHGKFAMPGLLVSRDPRVAVLRSATVRSNLGNMQGRVRNLSRSGAMIECMSPLPANTQVVLEFGDGGRIGGTVRWAGEDRFGMMFDEPIELEQLNPGRMMKASAA
;
A
#
# COMPACT_ATOMS: atom_id res chain seq x y z
N LYS A 1 17.92 27.88 18.32
CA LYS A 1 16.52 27.44 18.51
C LYS A 1 15.94 27.17 17.12
N ALA A 2 15.36 26.01 16.88
CA ALA A 2 14.73 25.72 15.59
C ALA A 2 13.48 26.62 15.39
N PRO A 3 13.18 27.09 14.16
CA PRO A 3 12.07 28.02 13.90
C PRO A 3 10.70 27.31 13.76
N PHE A 4 10.56 26.12 14.35
CA PHE A 4 9.36 25.29 14.27
C PHE A 4 9.16 24.54 15.59
N ASP A 5 7.92 24.13 15.82
CA ASP A 5 7.44 23.44 17.02
C ASP A 5 6.86 22.05 16.73
N LYS A 6 6.89 21.62 15.45
CA LYS A 6 6.28 20.35 15.01
C LYS A 6 7.18 19.59 14.04
N ILE A 7 7.17 18.26 14.16
CA ILE A 7 7.83 17.33 13.24
C ILE A 7 6.79 16.41 12.62
N LYS A 8 6.84 16.24 11.29
CA LYS A 8 5.97 15.31 10.57
C LYS A 8 6.72 14.01 10.28
N VAL A 9 6.08 12.88 10.58
CA VAL A 9 6.55 11.54 10.22
C VAL A 9 5.82 11.14 8.94
N ASP A 10 6.56 11.10 7.84
CA ASP A 10 6.01 10.79 6.52
C ASP A 10 5.35 9.40 6.48
N GLN A 11 4.32 9.27 5.64
CA GLN A 11 3.56 8.04 5.46
C GLN A 11 4.40 6.82 5.08
N SER A 12 5.56 6.99 4.43
CA SER A 12 6.46 5.90 4.08
C SER A 12 7.05 5.19 5.31
N PHE A 13 7.13 5.88 6.46
CA PHE A 13 7.54 5.31 7.74
C PHE A 13 6.37 4.79 8.58
N VAL A 14 5.14 5.20 8.29
CA VAL A 14 3.95 4.71 8.99
C VAL A 14 3.42 3.44 8.34
N ARG A 15 3.35 3.43 7.00
CA ARG A 15 2.87 2.27 6.22
C ARG A 15 3.76 1.06 6.47
N GLY A 16 3.14 -0.03 6.87
CA GLY A 16 3.84 -1.28 7.17
C GLY A 16 4.75 -1.23 8.42
N ALA A 17 4.65 -0.18 9.25
CA ALA A 17 5.38 -0.13 10.52
C ALA A 17 4.91 -1.21 11.51
N ALA A 18 3.63 -1.60 11.43
CA ALA A 18 3.05 -2.66 12.25
C ALA A 18 3.41 -4.08 11.80
N VAL A 19 4.12 -4.24 10.68
CA VAL A 19 4.59 -5.55 10.21
C VAL A 19 5.73 -6.03 11.11
N PRO A 20 5.69 -7.26 11.64
CA PRO A 20 6.77 -7.82 12.46
C PRO A 20 8.13 -7.71 11.75
N GLY A 21 9.16 -7.25 12.47
CA GLY A 21 10.51 -7.07 11.93
C GLY A 21 10.72 -5.77 11.13
N SER A 22 9.69 -4.93 10.96
CA SER A 22 9.83 -3.64 10.28
C SER A 22 10.78 -2.68 11.03
N ARG A 23 11.78 -2.16 10.32
CA ARG A 23 12.69 -1.12 10.85
C ARG A 23 11.99 0.23 11.03
N ASN A 24 10.86 0.44 10.35
CA ASN A 24 10.14 1.70 10.37
C ASN A 24 9.69 2.09 11.78
N ALA A 25 9.21 1.15 12.58
CA ALA A 25 8.80 1.41 13.96
C ALA A 25 9.94 1.99 14.83
N ALA A 26 11.18 1.56 14.60
CA ALA A 26 12.35 2.10 15.30
C ALA A 26 12.70 3.52 14.84
N ILE A 27 12.54 3.82 13.55
CA ILE A 27 12.75 5.16 12.99
C ILE A 27 11.69 6.14 13.56
N VAL A 28 10.42 5.74 13.54
CA VAL A 28 9.33 6.55 14.11
C VAL A 28 9.60 6.85 15.59
N ARG A 29 9.98 5.83 16.38
CA ARG A 29 10.34 6.02 17.80
C ARG A 29 11.47 7.03 17.99
N ALA A 30 12.53 6.93 17.19
CA ALA A 30 13.67 7.86 17.28
C ALA A 30 13.25 9.31 16.99
N ILE A 31 12.37 9.52 16.00
CA ILE A 31 11.82 10.84 15.68
C ILE A 31 10.96 11.37 16.83
N VAL A 32 10.11 10.53 17.44
CA VAL A 32 9.28 10.93 18.58
C VAL A 32 10.15 11.33 19.77
N THR A 33 11.14 10.51 20.14
CA THR A 33 12.06 10.84 21.25
C THR A 33 12.83 12.14 21.00
N LEU A 34 13.23 12.40 19.76
CA LEU A 34 13.86 13.68 19.38
C LEU A 34 12.90 14.85 19.59
N ALA A 35 11.66 14.73 19.11
CA ALA A 35 10.65 15.77 19.26
C ALA A 35 10.34 16.06 20.73
N GLU A 36 10.15 15.02 21.55
CA GLU A 36 9.93 15.13 23.00
C GLU A 36 11.08 15.88 23.68
N SER A 37 12.33 15.52 23.35
CA SER A 37 13.53 16.17 23.90
C SER A 37 13.63 17.65 23.53
N LEU A 38 13.04 18.04 22.39
CA LEU A 38 12.99 19.42 21.91
C LEU A 38 11.72 20.17 22.34
N GLY A 39 10.79 19.51 23.04
CA GLY A 39 9.48 20.07 23.38
C GLY A 39 8.61 20.36 22.16
N MET A 40 8.69 19.51 21.13
CA MET A 40 7.96 19.63 19.87
C MET A 40 6.85 18.59 19.74
N GLU A 41 5.81 18.93 19.00
CA GLU A 41 4.75 18.00 18.61
C GLU A 41 5.17 17.11 17.44
N THR A 42 4.57 15.93 17.34
CA THR A 42 4.73 15.02 16.20
C THR A 42 3.41 14.73 15.52
N THR A 43 3.39 14.77 14.18
CA THR A 43 2.24 14.31 13.38
C THR A 43 2.66 13.12 12.52
N ALA A 44 2.07 11.96 12.78
CA ALA A 44 2.23 10.78 11.92
C ALA A 44 1.22 10.83 10.77
N GLU A 45 1.71 10.71 9.53
CA GLU A 45 0.89 10.79 8.33
C GLU A 45 0.58 9.42 7.72
N GLY A 46 -0.57 9.31 7.08
CA GLY A 46 -0.91 8.13 6.27
C GLY A 46 -1.20 6.87 7.07
N ALA A 47 -1.69 6.97 8.31
CA ALA A 47 -2.22 5.81 9.03
C ALA A 47 -3.52 5.33 8.38
N GLU A 48 -3.56 4.08 7.94
CA GLU A 48 -4.71 3.49 7.25
C GLU A 48 -5.32 2.32 8.00
N THR A 49 -4.52 1.59 8.79
CA THR A 49 -4.99 0.40 9.54
C THR A 49 -5.07 0.61 11.06
N PRO A 50 -5.95 -0.13 11.76
CA PRO A 50 -6.00 -0.12 13.23
C PRO A 50 -4.68 -0.50 13.89
N GLU A 51 -3.90 -1.40 13.28
CA GLU A 51 -2.60 -1.84 13.78
C GLU A 51 -1.55 -0.73 13.64
N GLU A 52 -1.53 -0.03 12.51
CA GLU A 52 -0.70 1.17 12.32
C GLU A 52 -1.09 2.24 13.35
N LEU A 53 -2.39 2.53 13.52
CA LEU A 53 -2.86 3.48 14.52
C LEU A 53 -2.43 3.09 15.94
N ALA A 54 -2.63 1.83 16.33
CA ALA A 54 -2.29 1.34 17.66
C ALA A 54 -0.78 1.44 17.91
N LEU A 55 0.04 1.03 16.94
CA LEU A 55 1.49 1.15 17.02
C LEU A 55 1.91 2.61 17.15
N ILE A 56 1.47 3.49 16.24
CA ILE A 56 1.86 4.91 16.24
C ILE A 56 1.46 5.61 17.55
N ARG A 57 0.28 5.28 18.11
CA ARG A 57 -0.13 5.76 19.43
C ARG A 57 0.80 5.26 20.53
N SER A 58 1.17 3.97 20.51
CA SER A 58 2.10 3.39 21.49
C SER A 58 3.50 3.99 21.41
N LEU A 59 3.92 4.46 20.23
CA LEU A 59 5.21 5.11 20.01
C LEU A 59 5.24 6.57 20.48
N GLY A 60 4.11 7.14 20.92
CA GLY A 60 4.05 8.49 21.49
C GLY A 60 3.79 9.61 20.48
N CYS A 61 3.33 9.31 19.27
CA CYS A 61 2.98 10.38 18.32
C CYS A 61 1.81 11.23 18.86
N SER A 62 2.00 12.55 18.90
CA SER A 62 1.00 13.47 19.48
C SER A 62 -0.25 13.64 18.62
N HIS A 63 -0.09 13.61 17.31
CA HIS A 63 -1.14 13.79 16.32
C HIS A 63 -1.01 12.71 15.25
N ILE A 64 -2.15 12.30 14.69
CA ILE A 64 -2.21 11.24 13.67
C ILE A 64 -3.19 11.68 12.59
N GLN A 65 -2.75 11.60 11.34
CA GLN A 65 -3.54 11.88 10.16
C GLN A 65 -3.52 10.65 9.25
N GLY A 66 -4.66 10.29 8.67
CA GLY A 66 -4.71 9.25 7.67
C GLY A 66 -6.13 8.81 7.32
N TYR A 67 -6.25 7.94 6.32
CA TYR A 67 -7.54 7.48 5.83
C TYR A 67 -8.32 6.66 6.85
N ILE A 68 -7.65 6.19 7.90
CA ILE A 68 -8.32 5.57 9.05
C ILE A 68 -9.35 6.51 9.71
N PHE A 69 -9.12 7.82 9.67
CA PHE A 69 -10.08 8.83 10.12
C PHE A 69 -10.98 9.31 8.97
N GLY A 70 -10.47 9.32 7.74
CA GLY A 70 -11.23 9.69 6.55
C GLY A 70 -10.33 10.23 5.45
N LYS A 71 -10.82 10.20 4.21
CA LYS A 71 -10.17 10.86 3.08
C LYS A 71 -10.30 12.39 3.19
N PRO A 72 -9.45 13.17 2.51
CA PRO A 72 -9.67 14.59 2.28
C PRO A 72 -11.10 14.83 1.81
N MET A 73 -11.76 15.82 2.39
CA MET A 73 -13.16 16.13 2.16
C MET A 73 -13.32 17.65 2.01
N SER A 74 -14.45 18.07 1.45
CA SER A 74 -14.80 19.48 1.35
C SER A 74 -14.98 20.13 2.73
N SER A 75 -14.92 21.46 2.78
CA SER A 75 -15.12 22.20 4.03
C SER A 75 -16.51 21.97 4.64
N ASP A 76 -17.53 21.76 3.80
CA ASP A 76 -18.90 21.54 4.25
C ASP A 76 -19.07 20.16 4.86
N GLU A 77 -18.49 19.13 4.24
CA GLU A 77 -18.42 17.77 4.80
C GLU A 77 -17.66 17.75 6.12
N ALA A 78 -16.53 18.47 6.21
CA ALA A 78 -15.75 18.58 7.45
C ALA A 78 -16.56 19.24 8.58
N ARG A 79 -17.25 20.36 8.28
CA ARG A 79 -18.11 21.05 9.26
C ARG A 79 -19.24 20.17 9.77
N ALA A 80 -19.94 19.49 8.87
CA ALA A 80 -20.98 18.54 9.23
C ALA A 80 -20.45 17.41 10.13
N ARG A 81 -19.25 16.92 9.83
CA ARG A 81 -18.60 15.85 10.59
C ARG A 81 -18.18 16.26 12.00
N VAL A 82 -17.69 17.49 12.19
CA VAL A 82 -17.31 18.01 13.51
C VAL A 82 -18.53 18.35 14.36
N ALA A 83 -19.62 18.84 13.74
CA ALA A 83 -20.87 19.15 14.43
C ALA A 83 -21.49 17.94 15.15
N GLY A 84 -21.27 16.72 14.64
CA GLY A 84 -21.74 15.46 15.22
C GLY A 84 -21.07 14.98 16.52
N HIS A 85 -20.31 15.84 17.23
CA HIS A 85 -19.70 15.56 18.53
C HIS A 85 -18.72 14.37 18.55
N GLY A 86 -17.76 14.37 17.61
CA GLY A 86 -16.46 13.71 17.81
C GLY A 86 -16.43 12.18 17.80
N LYS A 87 -17.55 11.49 17.56
CA LYS A 87 -17.50 10.05 17.25
C LYS A 87 -17.08 9.85 15.81
N PHE A 88 -15.77 9.71 15.60
CA PHE A 88 -15.26 9.15 14.36
C PHE A 88 -15.72 7.69 14.29
N ALA A 89 -16.73 7.41 13.47
CA ALA A 89 -16.90 6.07 12.96
C ALA A 89 -15.62 5.75 12.18
N MET A 90 -14.75 4.92 12.77
CA MET A 90 -13.60 4.35 12.09
C MET A 90 -14.20 3.49 10.98
N PRO A 91 -14.14 3.89 9.70
CA PRO A 91 -14.63 3.03 8.63
C PRO A 91 -13.73 1.80 8.67
N GLY A 92 -14.28 0.67 9.09
CA GLY A 92 -13.54 -0.55 9.32
C GLY A 92 -12.67 -0.93 8.13
N LEU A 93 -11.42 -1.30 8.45
CA LEU A 93 -10.44 -1.98 7.61
C LEU A 93 -10.21 -1.39 6.21
N LEU A 94 -9.31 -0.41 6.13
CA LEU A 94 -8.43 -0.29 4.98
C LEU A 94 -7.20 -1.16 5.28
N VAL A 95 -7.14 -2.37 4.72
CA VAL A 95 -5.92 -3.19 4.74
C VAL A 95 -4.79 -2.33 4.17
N SER A 96 -3.66 -2.23 4.88
CA SER A 96 -2.45 -1.53 4.40
C SER A 96 -2.11 -2.12 3.03
N ARG A 97 -2.40 -1.37 1.95
CA ARG A 97 -2.10 -1.87 0.60
C ARG A 97 -0.63 -1.60 0.34
N ASP A 98 0.11 -2.65 0.02
CA ASP A 98 1.53 -2.54 -0.32
C ASP A 98 1.80 -1.41 -1.34
N PRO A 99 2.90 -0.66 -1.22
CA PRO A 99 3.28 0.37 -2.18
C PRO A 99 3.25 -0.16 -3.61
N ARG A 100 2.58 0.56 -4.52
CA ARG A 100 2.50 0.22 -5.94
C ARG A 100 3.56 1.00 -6.70
N VAL A 101 4.45 0.29 -7.40
CA VAL A 101 5.38 0.88 -8.35
C VAL A 101 4.70 0.89 -9.72
N ALA A 102 4.73 2.04 -10.40
CA ALA A 102 4.31 2.12 -11.79
C ALA A 102 5.31 1.33 -12.64
N VAL A 103 4.81 0.32 -13.34
CA VAL A 103 5.60 -0.55 -14.21
C VAL A 103 4.97 -0.49 -15.60
N LEU A 104 5.75 -0.66 -16.66
CA LEU A 104 5.22 -0.80 -18.02
C LEU A 104 5.85 -2.03 -18.66
N ARG A 105 5.32 -3.21 -18.33
CA ARG A 105 5.79 -4.49 -18.88
C ARG A 105 4.65 -5.21 -19.60
N SER A 106 4.93 -5.69 -20.81
CA SER A 106 4.06 -6.65 -21.47
C SER A 106 4.19 -8.01 -20.78
N ALA A 107 3.06 -8.66 -20.56
CA ALA A 107 2.97 -10.01 -20.03
C ALA A 107 1.89 -10.79 -20.80
N THR A 108 2.16 -12.07 -21.03
CA THR A 108 1.14 -13.01 -21.46
C THR A 108 0.34 -13.40 -20.23
N VAL A 109 -0.96 -13.09 -20.23
CA VAL A 109 -1.90 -13.52 -19.19
C VAL A 109 -2.49 -14.85 -19.63
N ARG A 110 -2.28 -15.89 -18.84
CA ARG A 110 -2.85 -17.23 -19.07
C ARG A 110 -3.97 -17.49 -18.07
N SER A 111 -5.09 -17.99 -18.56
CA SER A 111 -6.25 -18.37 -17.74
C SER A 111 -6.93 -19.62 -18.32
N ASN A 112 -7.92 -20.15 -17.61
CA ASN A 112 -8.81 -21.20 -18.15
C ASN A 112 -9.68 -20.71 -19.31
N LEU A 113 -9.85 -19.40 -19.47
CA LEU A 113 -10.62 -18.78 -20.57
C LEU A 113 -9.75 -18.51 -21.81
N GLY A 114 -8.46 -18.85 -21.77
CA GLY A 114 -7.51 -18.64 -22.84
C GLY A 114 -6.34 -17.75 -22.44
N ASN A 115 -5.51 -17.46 -23.44
CA ASN A 115 -4.31 -16.65 -23.29
C ASN A 115 -4.51 -15.30 -23.97
N MET A 116 -4.01 -14.24 -23.34
CA MET A 116 -4.10 -12.89 -23.89
C MET A 116 -2.84 -12.08 -23.59
N GLN A 117 -2.61 -11.02 -24.37
CA GLN A 117 -1.58 -10.03 -24.05
C GLN A 117 -2.17 -8.96 -23.12
N GLY A 118 -1.39 -8.59 -22.11
CA GLY A 118 -1.71 -7.50 -21.20
C GLY A 118 -0.48 -6.68 -20.84
N ARG A 119 -0.69 -5.44 -20.40
CA ARG A 119 0.36 -4.58 -19.86
C ARG A 119 0.19 -4.45 -18.36
N VAL A 120 1.20 -4.86 -17.60
CA VAL A 120 1.26 -4.58 -16.17
C VAL A 120 1.56 -3.10 -16.01
N ARG A 121 0.64 -2.36 -15.38
CA ARG A 121 0.69 -0.90 -15.18
C ARG A 121 1.10 -0.50 -13.78
N ASN A 122 0.63 -1.25 -12.78
CA ASN A 122 0.99 -1.08 -11.38
C ASN A 122 1.33 -2.44 -10.79
N LEU A 123 2.35 -2.50 -9.95
CA LEU A 123 2.81 -3.73 -9.32
C LEU A 123 3.15 -3.44 -7.85
N SER A 124 2.61 -4.24 -6.93
CA SER A 124 2.96 -4.25 -5.51
C SER A 124 3.45 -5.64 -5.10
N ARG A 125 3.81 -5.84 -3.82
CA ARG A 125 4.20 -7.16 -3.31
C ARG A 125 3.06 -8.18 -3.43
N SER A 126 1.82 -7.74 -3.35
CA SER A 126 0.63 -8.60 -3.24
C SER A 126 -0.28 -8.59 -4.46
N GLY A 127 0.01 -7.78 -5.49
CA GLY A 127 -0.84 -7.74 -6.65
C GLY A 127 -0.37 -6.86 -7.79
N ALA A 128 -1.13 -6.91 -8.87
CA ALA A 128 -0.86 -6.14 -10.08
C ALA A 128 -2.16 -5.59 -10.68
N MET A 129 -2.02 -4.47 -11.41
CA MET A 129 -3.03 -3.98 -12.34
C MET A 129 -2.58 -4.25 -13.76
N ILE A 130 -3.44 -4.91 -14.53
CA ILE A 130 -3.18 -5.30 -15.91
C ILE A 130 -4.17 -4.55 -16.79
N GLU A 131 -3.65 -3.82 -17.77
CA GLU A 131 -4.41 -3.20 -18.87
C GLU A 131 -4.43 -4.17 -20.05
N CYS A 132 -5.61 -4.44 -20.60
CA CYS A 132 -5.80 -5.43 -21.66
C CYS A 132 -7.13 -5.23 -22.40
N MET A 133 -7.22 -5.75 -23.63
CA MET A 133 -8.40 -5.52 -24.48
C MET A 133 -9.66 -6.29 -24.04
N SER A 134 -9.50 -7.36 -23.26
CA SER A 134 -10.62 -8.19 -22.81
C SER A 134 -10.39 -8.62 -21.35
N PRO A 135 -10.74 -7.78 -20.37
CA PRO A 135 -10.52 -8.07 -18.96
C PRO A 135 -11.17 -9.36 -18.48
N LEU A 136 -10.48 -10.09 -17.62
CA LEU A 136 -10.97 -11.36 -17.08
C LEU A 136 -11.93 -11.12 -15.90
N PRO A 137 -13.00 -11.93 -15.75
CA PRO A 137 -13.94 -11.79 -14.64
C PRO A 137 -13.28 -11.93 -13.26
N ALA A 138 -13.89 -11.34 -12.23
CA ALA A 138 -13.46 -11.55 -10.86
C ALA A 138 -13.48 -13.04 -10.48
N ASN A 139 -12.54 -13.45 -9.62
CA ASN A 139 -12.26 -14.83 -9.21
C ASN A 139 -11.67 -15.74 -10.29
N THR A 140 -11.29 -15.21 -11.46
CA THR A 140 -10.55 -15.99 -12.46
C THR A 140 -9.11 -16.21 -11.98
N GLN A 141 -8.62 -17.45 -12.04
CA GLN A 141 -7.20 -17.75 -11.79
C GLN A 141 -6.38 -17.39 -13.02
N VAL A 142 -5.29 -16.66 -12.81
CA VAL A 142 -4.43 -16.16 -13.88
C VAL A 142 -2.97 -16.36 -13.55
N VAL A 143 -2.17 -16.60 -14.57
CA VAL A 143 -0.70 -16.60 -14.48
C VAL A 143 -0.18 -15.56 -15.45
N LEU A 144 0.59 -14.59 -14.93
CA LEU A 144 1.34 -13.65 -15.74
C LEU A 144 2.67 -14.29 -16.12
N GLU A 145 2.95 -14.39 -17.42
CA GLU A 145 4.25 -14.80 -17.95
C GLU A 145 4.92 -13.59 -18.61
N PHE A 146 6.11 -13.23 -18.14
CA PHE A 146 6.92 -12.13 -18.68
C PHE A 146 7.93 -12.66 -19.69
N GLY A 147 8.38 -11.80 -20.62
CA GLY A 147 9.35 -12.18 -21.67
C GLY A 147 10.74 -12.58 -21.15
N ASP A 148 11.06 -12.24 -19.90
CA ASP A 148 12.28 -12.64 -19.18
C ASP A 148 12.16 -14.01 -18.49
N GLY A 149 11.06 -14.73 -18.69
CA GLY A 149 10.79 -16.04 -18.09
C GLY A 149 10.13 -15.97 -16.70
N GLY A 150 9.90 -14.77 -16.17
CA GLY A 150 9.18 -14.57 -14.92
C GLY A 150 7.74 -15.07 -14.96
N ARG A 151 7.29 -15.74 -13.89
CA ARG A 151 5.89 -16.15 -13.73
C ARG A 151 5.33 -15.70 -12.39
N ILE A 152 4.13 -15.12 -12.40
CA ILE A 152 3.42 -14.72 -11.18
C ILE A 152 1.98 -15.22 -11.27
N GLY A 153 1.60 -16.12 -10.37
CA GLY A 153 0.24 -16.62 -10.22
C GLY A 153 -0.61 -15.71 -9.34
N GLY A 154 -1.91 -15.68 -9.62
CA GLY A 154 -2.86 -14.99 -8.76
C GLY A 154 -4.30 -15.08 -9.21
N THR A 155 -5.18 -14.46 -8.44
CA THR A 155 -6.62 -14.43 -8.69
C THR A 155 -7.08 -13.02 -9.02
N VAL A 156 -7.90 -12.86 -10.05
CA VAL A 156 -8.54 -11.58 -10.37
C VAL A 156 -9.47 -11.16 -9.23
N ARG A 157 -9.33 -9.93 -8.74
CA ARG A 157 -10.15 -9.37 -7.65
C ARG A 157 -11.23 -8.42 -8.15
N TRP A 158 -10.99 -7.75 -9.28
CA TRP A 158 -11.94 -6.85 -9.91
C TRP A 158 -11.59 -6.68 -11.39
N ALA A 159 -12.59 -6.38 -12.20
CA ALA A 159 -12.45 -6.08 -13.63
C ALA A 159 -13.17 -4.77 -13.95
N GLY A 160 -12.56 -3.95 -14.80
CA GLY A 160 -13.15 -2.77 -15.43
C GLY A 160 -13.30 -2.98 -16.93
N GLU A 161 -13.43 -1.90 -17.68
CA GLU A 161 -13.65 -1.92 -19.13
C GLU A 161 -12.41 -2.38 -19.92
N ASP A 162 -11.22 -1.89 -19.56
CA ASP A 162 -9.96 -2.08 -20.28
C ASP A 162 -8.85 -2.65 -19.37
N ARG A 163 -9.19 -3.05 -18.14
CA ARG A 163 -8.21 -3.46 -17.14
C ARG A 163 -8.81 -4.36 -16.07
N PHE A 164 -7.97 -5.12 -15.39
CA PHE A 164 -8.33 -5.85 -14.18
C PHE A 164 -7.22 -5.77 -13.14
N GLY A 165 -7.59 -5.99 -11.87
CA GLY A 165 -6.63 -6.14 -10.79
C GLY A 165 -6.57 -7.60 -10.33
N MET A 166 -5.36 -8.12 -10.16
CA MET A 166 -5.14 -9.44 -9.57
C MET A 166 -4.40 -9.34 -8.24
N MET A 167 -4.68 -10.29 -7.35
CA MET A 167 -3.94 -10.55 -6.12
C MET A 167 -3.07 -11.77 -6.33
N PHE A 168 -1.82 -11.72 -5.90
CA PHE A 168 -0.89 -12.83 -6.06
C PHE A 168 -1.19 -13.96 -5.09
N ASP A 169 -0.92 -15.19 -5.53
CA ASP A 169 -1.04 -16.38 -4.68
C ASP A 169 0.00 -16.32 -3.53
N GLU A 170 1.20 -15.81 -3.83
CA GLU A 170 2.27 -15.55 -2.88
C GLU A 170 2.82 -14.12 -3.03
N PRO A 171 3.13 -13.41 -1.93
CA PRO A 171 3.76 -12.09 -2.02
C PRO A 171 5.14 -12.15 -2.69
N ILE A 172 5.42 -11.23 -3.61
CA ILE A 172 6.72 -11.10 -4.28
C ILE A 172 7.64 -10.10 -3.56
N GLU A 173 8.95 -10.29 -3.69
CA GLU A 173 9.93 -9.33 -3.19
C GLU A 173 10.09 -8.14 -4.13
N LEU A 174 10.14 -6.93 -3.56
CA LEU A 174 10.27 -5.68 -4.34
C LEU A 174 11.57 -5.64 -5.18
N GLU A 175 12.61 -6.37 -4.81
CA GLU A 175 13.87 -6.46 -5.58
C GLU A 175 13.72 -7.26 -6.88
N GLN A 176 12.75 -8.18 -6.95
CA GLN A 176 12.41 -8.92 -8.17
C GLN A 176 11.63 -8.06 -9.18
N LEU A 177 11.25 -6.84 -8.78
CA LEU A 177 10.64 -5.82 -9.65
C LEU A 177 11.67 -5.05 -10.48
N ASN A 178 12.97 -5.26 -10.23
CA ASN A 178 14.04 -4.55 -10.92
C ASN A 178 14.39 -5.27 -12.24
N PRO A 179 14.37 -4.58 -13.40
CA PRO A 179 14.36 -5.20 -14.73
C PRO A 179 15.61 -6.01 -15.14
N GLY A 180 16.63 -6.13 -14.29
CA GLY A 180 17.90 -6.79 -14.63
C GLY A 180 18.23 -8.08 -13.87
N ARG A 181 17.40 -8.56 -12.93
CA ARG A 181 17.86 -9.59 -11.97
C ARG A 181 16.95 -10.82 -11.79
N MET A 182 15.98 -11.07 -12.66
CA MET A 182 15.18 -12.32 -12.63
C MET A 182 15.97 -13.59 -13.00
N MET A 183 17.30 -13.51 -13.13
CA MET A 183 18.16 -14.68 -13.09
C MET A 183 18.28 -15.18 -11.63
N LYS A 184 17.82 -16.41 -11.37
CA LYS A 184 18.09 -17.26 -10.18
C LYS A 184 16.98 -17.41 -9.13
N ALA A 185 15.71 -17.53 -9.52
CA ALA A 185 14.70 -18.11 -8.63
C ALA A 185 13.87 -19.18 -9.37
N SER A 186 14.52 -20.26 -9.79
CA SER A 186 13.90 -21.57 -10.06
C SER A 186 14.99 -22.52 -10.57
N ALA A 187 15.75 -23.10 -9.64
CA ALA A 187 16.45 -24.36 -9.83
C ALA A 187 16.27 -25.14 -8.53
N ALA A 188 15.16 -25.86 -8.48
CA ALA A 188 14.92 -27.01 -7.62
C ALA A 188 14.00 -27.95 -8.41
#